data_AF-A0A9X0ATK9-F1
#
_entry.id   AF-A0A9X0ATK9-F1
#
_cell.length_a   1.000
_cell.length_b   1.000
_cell.length_c   1.000
_cell.angle_alpha   90.00
_cell.angle_beta   90.00
_cell.angle_gamma   90.00
#
_symmetry.space_group_name_H-M   'P 1'
#
loop_
_entity.id
_entity.type
_entity.pdbx_description
1 polymer ?
#
loop_
_entity_poly.entity_id
_entity_poly.type
_entity_poly.pdbx_seq_one_letter_code
_entity_poly.pdbx_strand_id
1 'polypeptide(L)'
;MAIPIIIRLQNRSLKSSIKNLPSSIEITTNTTVEDVKRLIAKEIHFNDCNRIGLFSVNGKTSLKDRKALVTQQTDVMSTGILAVRDLDMPLIVQMCFDIRIPLR
;
A
#
# COMPACT_ATOMS: atom_id res chain seq x y z
N MET A 1 -11.70 -22.43 10.28
CA MET A 1 -10.69 -22.64 9.21
C MET A 1 -10.50 -21.32 8.50
N ALA A 2 -9.26 -20.89 8.33
CA ALA A 2 -8.93 -19.59 7.77
C ALA A 2 -8.37 -19.83 6.36
N ILE A 3 -8.98 -19.22 5.34
CA ILE A 3 -8.62 -19.48 3.94
C ILE A 3 -7.42 -18.58 3.60
N PRO A 4 -6.27 -19.15 3.20
CA PRO A 4 -5.14 -18.36 2.71
C PRO A 4 -5.48 -17.80 1.33
N ILE A 5 -5.36 -16.48 1.20
CA ILE A 5 -5.62 -15.71 -0.01
C ILE A 5 -4.30 -15.05 -0.40
N ILE A 6 -3.83 -15.32 -1.61
CA ILE A 6 -2.62 -14.71 -2.16
C ILE A 6 -3.02 -13.40 -2.80
N ILE A 7 -2.43 -12.29 -2.33
CA ILE A 7 -2.64 -10.97 -2.91
C ILE A 7 -1.31 -10.45 -3.45
N ARG A 8 -1.32 -10.00 -4.70
CA ARG A 8 -0.16 -9.39 -5.33
C ARG A 8 -0.01 -7.95 -4.86
N LEU A 9 1.21 -7.55 -4.51
CA LEU A 9 1.49 -6.16 -4.17
C LEU A 9 2.03 -5.43 -5.38
N GLN A 10 1.45 -4.27 -5.67
CA GLN A 10 1.88 -3.39 -6.72
C GLN A 10 2.32 -2.06 -6.11
N ASN A 11 3.42 -1.51 -6.59
CA ASN A 11 3.81 -0.18 -6.19
C ASN A 11 3.00 0.87 -6.98
N ARG A 12 2.37 1.81 -6.26
CA ARG A 12 1.61 2.92 -6.88
C ARG A 12 2.49 4.09 -7.34
N SER A 13 3.70 4.24 -6.80
CA SER A 13 4.58 5.39 -7.08
C SER A 13 5.86 4.97 -7.80
N LEU A 14 6.07 5.53 -9.00
CA LEU A 14 7.31 5.38 -9.78
C LEU A 14 8.50 6.13 -9.15
N LYS A 15 8.24 7.16 -8.34
CA LYS A 15 9.27 8.04 -7.74
C LYS A 15 9.70 7.61 -6.33
N SER A 16 8.79 7.00 -5.57
CA SER A 16 9.04 6.54 -4.19
C SER A 16 8.89 5.03 -4.16
N SER A 17 9.81 4.35 -4.85
CA SER A 17 9.77 2.89 -4.84
C SER A 17 10.24 2.37 -3.49
N ILE A 18 9.34 1.66 -2.81
CA ILE A 18 9.67 0.94 -1.59
C ILE A 18 10.70 -0.12 -1.98
N LYS A 19 11.94 0.06 -1.52
CA LYS A 19 13.00 -0.92 -1.71
C LYS A 19 12.56 -2.22 -1.00
N ASN A 20 12.59 -3.33 -1.72
CA ASN A 20 12.23 -4.67 -1.23
C ASN A 20 10.74 -4.98 -1.03
N LEU A 21 9.83 -4.31 -1.75
CA LEU A 21 8.41 -4.71 -1.71
C LEU A 21 8.24 -6.16 -2.22
N PRO A 22 7.68 -7.08 -1.42
CA PRO A 22 7.45 -8.45 -1.87
C PRO A 22 6.41 -8.45 -2.99
N SER A 23 6.57 -9.35 -3.98
CA SER A 23 5.68 -9.40 -5.15
C SER A 23 4.25 -9.86 -4.81
N SER A 24 4.11 -10.61 -3.71
CA SER A 24 2.85 -11.12 -3.20
C SER A 24 2.95 -11.41 -1.71
N ILE A 25 1.82 -11.31 -1.02
CA ILE A 25 1.68 -11.68 0.39
C ILE A 25 0.53 -12.66 0.54
N GLU A 26 0.68 -13.58 1.48
CA GLU A 26 -0.39 -14.46 1.90
C GLU A 26 -1.14 -13.78 3.04
N ILE A 27 -2.43 -13.54 2.83
CA ILE A 27 -3.33 -13.04 3.87
C ILE A 27 -4.42 -14.05 4.15
N THR A 28 -5.12 -13.88 5.26
CA THR A 28 -6.21 -14.74 5.68
C THR A 28 -7.53 -13.95 5.65
N THR A 29 -8.66 -14.64 5.65
CA THR A 29 -9.99 -14.01 5.67
C THR A 29 -10.24 -13.09 6.86
N ASN A 30 -9.53 -13.27 7.97
CA ASN A 30 -9.59 -12.45 9.18
C ASN A 30 -8.47 -11.39 9.26
N THR A 31 -7.66 -11.24 8.21
CA THR A 31 -6.54 -10.29 8.22
C THR A 31 -7.05 -8.87 8.06
N THR A 32 -6.70 -8.02 9.01
CA THR A 32 -7.06 -6.60 8.99
C THR A 32 -6.10 -5.79 8.12
N VAL A 33 -6.52 -4.58 7.75
CA VAL A 33 -5.65 -3.60 7.05
C VAL A 33 -4.38 -3.32 7.86
N GLU A 34 -4.47 -3.28 9.19
CA GLU A 34 -3.31 -3.09 10.07
C GLU A 34 -2.33 -4.27 10.01
N ASP A 35 -2.84 -5.50 10.05
CA ASP A 35 -2.01 -6.69 9.96
C ASP A 35 -1.26 -6.75 8.63
N VAL A 36 -1.94 -6.41 7.52
CA VAL A 36 -1.28 -6.32 6.20
C VAL A 36 -0.17 -5.27 6.21
N LYS A 37 -0.38 -4.10 6.81
CA LYS A 37 0.69 -3.09 6.93
C LYS A 37 1.87 -3.61 7.73
N ARG A 38 1.63 -4.35 8.82
CA ARG A 38 2.69 -4.94 9.65
C ARG A 38 3.46 -6.03 8.90
N LEU A 39 2.78 -6.89 8.15
CA LEU A 39 3.41 -7.91 7.32
C LEU A 39 4.32 -7.26 6.27
N ILE A 40 3.81 -6.26 5.55
CA ILE A 40 4.60 -5.54 4.55
C ILE A 40 5.77 -4.80 5.21
N ALA A 41 5.55 -4.14 6.35
CA ALA A 41 6.61 -3.45 7.09
C ALA A 41 7.73 -4.40 7.51
N LYS A 42 7.38 -5.61 7.97
CA LYS A 42 8.35 -6.64 8.35
C LYS A 42 9.21 -7.07 7.16
N GLU A 43 8.59 -7.30 6.00
CA GLU A 43 9.28 -7.72 4.77
C GLU A 43 10.21 -6.64 4.21
N ILE A 44 9.80 -5.38 4.26
CA ILE A 44 10.62 -4.25 3.78
C ILE A 44 11.58 -3.70 4.86
N HIS A 45 11.68 -4.37 6.01
CA HIS A 45 12.44 -3.93 7.20
C HIS A 45 12.13 -2.48 7.63
N PHE A 46 10.86 -2.11 7.57
CA PHE A 46 10.36 -0.83 8.01
C PHE A 46 9.96 -0.83 9.48
N ASN A 47 10.37 0.20 10.21
CA ASN A 47 10.00 0.34 11.61
C ASN A 47 8.61 1.02 11.78
N ASP A 48 8.24 1.94 10.88
CA ASP A 48 6.97 2.68 10.99
C ASP A 48 5.91 2.19 10.01
N CYS A 49 4.98 1.37 10.49
CA CYS A 49 3.89 0.82 9.67
C CYS A 49 2.88 1.88 9.19
N ASN A 50 2.83 3.06 9.81
CA ASN A 50 1.89 4.13 9.44
C ASN A 50 2.31 4.87 8.18
N ARG A 51 3.60 4.82 7.83
CA ARG A 51 4.14 5.33 6.57
C ARG A 51 3.67 4.52 5.36
N ILE A 52 3.21 3.28 5.56
CA ILE A 52 2.73 2.42 4.49
C ILE A 52 1.26 2.73 4.19
N GLY A 53 1.03 3.41 3.07
CA GLY A 53 -0.28 3.65 2.50
C GLY A 53 -0.76 2.47 1.66
N LEU A 54 -1.91 1.92 2.01
CA LEU A 54 -2.58 0.87 1.25
C LEU A 54 -3.72 1.46 0.40
N PHE A 55 -3.78 1.03 -0.85
CA PHE A 55 -4.72 1.52 -1.84
C PHE A 55 -5.28 0.35 -2.66
N SER A 56 -6.53 0.49 -3.09
CA SER A 56 -7.08 -0.37 -4.13
C SER A 56 -6.50 0.04 -5.50
N VAL A 57 -6.31 -0.91 -6.41
CA VAL A 57 -5.78 -0.64 -7.77
C VAL A 57 -6.70 0.28 -8.57
N ASN A 58 -8.01 0.10 -8.42
CA ASN A 58 -9.02 0.89 -9.13
C ASN A 58 -9.52 2.09 -8.30
N GLY A 59 -9.21 2.11 -7.01
CA GLY A 59 -9.68 3.12 -6.07
C GLY A 59 -8.73 4.33 -5.99
N LYS A 60 -9.30 5.53 -6.03
CA LYS A 60 -8.58 6.72 -5.52
C LYS A 60 -8.44 6.69 -3.99
N THR A 61 -9.30 5.93 -3.31
CA THR A 61 -9.44 5.88 -1.86
C THR A 61 -8.40 4.96 -1.22
N SER A 62 -7.68 5.47 -0.22
CA SER A 62 -6.79 4.70 0.64
C SER A 62 -7.59 3.87 1.65
N LEU A 63 -7.15 2.65 1.96
CA LEU A 63 -7.64 1.90 3.11
C LEU A 63 -7.05 2.51 4.39
N LYS A 64 -7.82 3.43 5.01
CA LYS A 64 -7.43 4.12 6.25
C LYS A 64 -7.89 3.37 7.50
N ASP A 65 -9.00 2.64 7.41
CA ASP A 65 -9.59 1.91 8.52
C ASP A 65 -8.72 0.74 8.96
N ARG A 66 -8.10 0.87 10.14
CA ARG A 66 -7.16 -0.12 10.70
C ARG A 66 -7.83 -1.46 10.99
N LYS A 67 -9.08 -1.43 11.44
CA LYS A 67 -9.89 -2.59 11.82
C LYS A 67 -10.69 -3.20 10.66
N ALA A 68 -10.67 -2.58 9.48
CA ALA A 68 -11.36 -3.13 8.33
C ALA A 68 -10.68 -4.43 7.89
N LEU A 69 -11.48 -5.41 7.49
CA LEU A 69 -10.98 -6.64 6.91
C LEU A 69 -10.68 -6.41 5.43
N VAL A 70 -9.52 -6.85 4.96
CA VAL A 70 -9.15 -6.70 3.54
C VAL A 70 -10.11 -7.46 2.63
N THR A 71 -10.71 -8.54 3.14
CA THR A 71 -11.75 -9.33 2.46
C THR A 71 -13.08 -8.62 2.28
N GLN A 72 -13.37 -7.59 3.08
CA GLN A 72 -14.57 -6.77 2.92
C GLN A 72 -14.42 -5.73 1.80
N GLN A 73 -13.19 -5.45 1.35
CA GLN A 73 -12.96 -4.64 0.16
C GLN A 73 -13.14 -5.49 -1.11
N THR A 74 -14.33 -5.40 -1.70
CA THR A 74 -14.69 -6.08 -2.95
C THR A 74 -13.71 -5.77 -4.08
N ASP A 75 -13.17 -4.55 -4.15
CA ASP A 75 -12.20 -4.16 -5.19
C ASP A 75 -10.86 -4.93 -5.08
N VAL A 76 -10.40 -5.16 -3.85
CA VAL A 76 -9.14 -5.86 -3.58
C VAL A 76 -9.32 -7.35 -3.84
N MET A 77 -10.46 -7.92 -3.42
CA MET A 77 -10.80 -9.33 -3.68
C MET A 77 -11.04 -9.61 -5.16
N SER A 78 -11.67 -8.68 -5.89
CA SER A 78 -11.95 -8.85 -7.33
C SER A 78 -10.69 -8.73 -8.17
N THR A 79 -9.77 -7.83 -7.80
CA THR A 79 -8.54 -7.60 -8.58
C THR A 79 -7.41 -8.53 -8.13
N GLY A 80 -7.40 -8.97 -6.87
CA GLY A 80 -6.30 -9.75 -6.28
C GLY A 80 -4.98 -8.96 -6.18
N ILE A 81 -5.04 -7.64 -6.34
CA ILE A 81 -3.89 -6.75 -6.33
C ILE A 81 -4.12 -5.62 -5.32
N LEU A 82 -3.10 -5.32 -4.54
CA LEU A 82 -3.08 -4.24 -3.56
C LEU A 82 -1.98 -3.25 -3.93
N ALA A 83 -2.34 -1.98 -4.07
CA ALA A 83 -1.41 -0.92 -4.38
C ALA A 83 -0.80 -0.34 -3.09
N VAL A 84 0.52 -0.27 -3.02
CA VAL A 84 1.28 0.20 -1.85
C VAL A 84 2.04 1.47 -2.20
N ARG A 85 2.10 2.42 -1.26
CA ARG A 85 2.84 3.68 -1.40
C ARG A 85 3.45 4.10 -0.05
N ASP A 86 4.66 4.64 -0.06
CA ASP A 86 5.23 5.34 1.09
C ASP A 86 4.62 6.75 1.23
N LEU A 87 4.10 7.06 2.42
CA LEU A 87 3.41 8.31 2.76
C LEU A 87 4.34 9.36 3.36
N ASP A 88 5.63 9.06 3.54
CA ASP A 88 6.57 9.93 4.26
C ASP A 88 7.06 11.16 3.48
N MET A 89 6.67 11.32 2.21
CA MET A 89 6.98 12.55 1.51
C MET A 89 6.01 13.64 2.00
N PRO A 90 6.47 14.69 2.73
CA PRO A 90 5.59 15.77 3.11
C PRO A 90 5.07 16.46 1.84
N LEU A 91 3.76 16.76 1.80
CA LEU A 91 3.09 17.42 0.68
C LEU A 91 3.84 18.69 0.19
N ILE A 92 4.55 19.37 1.10
CA ILE A 92 5.35 20.56 0.83
C ILE A 92 6.49 20.30 -0.18
N VAL A 93 7.21 19.17 -0.09
CA VAL A 93 8.31 18.90 -1.05
C VAL A 93 7.82 18.28 -2.35
N GLN A 94 6.60 17.72 -2.38
CA GLN A 94 6.01 17.23 -3.62
C GLN A 94 5.54 18.39 -4.51
N MET A 95 5.09 19.49 -3.90
CA MET A 95 4.72 20.70 -4.64
C MET A 95 5.95 21.38 -5.25
N CYS A 96 7.09 21.43 -4.56
CA CYS A 96 8.34 22.01 -5.12
C CYS A 96 8.96 21.20 -6.27
N PHE A 97 8.74 19.88 -6.35
CA PHE A 97 9.33 19.05 -7.42
C PHE A 97 8.56 19.07 -8.74
N ASP A 98 7.30 19.52 -8.73
CA ASP A 98 6.47 19.64 -9.93
C ASP A 98 6.66 21.00 -10.63
N ILE A 99 7.22 22.00 -9.93
CA ILE A 99 7.60 23.30 -10.50
C ILE A 99 9.00 23.20 -11.13
N ARG A 100 9.21 22.25 -12.04
CA ARG A 100 10.37 22.31 -12.93
C ARG A 100 10.06 23.29 -14.07
N ILE A 101 10.23 24.57 -13.75
CA ILE A 101 10.88 25.60 -14.56
C ILE A 101 10.84 25.36 -16.09
N PRO A 102 10.03 26.09 -16.87
CA PRO A 102 10.40 26.41 -18.24
C PRO A 102 11.44 27.53 -18.18
N LEU A 103 12.72 27.18 -18.20
CA LEU A 103 13.77 28.11 -18.60
C LEU A 103 13.75 28.11 -20.13
N ARG A 104 13.08 29.10 -20.71
CA ARG A 104 13.28 29.49 -22.11
C ARG A 104 13.24 31.00 -22.22
#